data_AF-A0A966RI29-F1
#
_entry.id   AF-A0A966RI29-F1
#
_cell.length_a   1.000
_cell.length_b   1.000
_cell.length_c   1.000
_cell.angle_alpha   90.00
_cell.angle_beta   90.00
_cell.angle_gamma   90.00
#
_symmetry.space_group_name_H-M   'P 1'
#
loop_
_entity.id
_entity.type
_entity.pdbx_description
1 polymer ?
#
loop_
_entity_poly.entity_id
_entity_poly.type
_entity_poly.pdbx_seq_one_letter_code
_entity_poly.pdbx_strand_id
1 'polypeptide(L)'
;MAGTRGAPASPDHWWAGVLNHSRAWLEAEGNLVVTARAGLGDFPWSSAVTRLIAGINEEFGEERYRFLRRRILCDGTVSDWDRNLVKVCAKRMSSSDVSSLSLIFPGAPTPFPGEYAGSRQVLEVGMDLGPDPASDRTTHLPEVLDDSGAIASTARIAAAERAKFADTKPHLAPRCVAAILVDQDGHLIAANVNTNAGHQMRHAEVNLLLSMASRGIHRIPRGAVLYTSLKPCRMCASLILAMQEGPDPVRIVALADDPGPHGRHNMLPGSLVILRPQAPSF
;
A
#
# COMPACT_ATOMS: atom_id res chain seq x y z
N MET A 1 -49.18 -16.75 -4.90
CA MET A 1 -48.10 -16.11 -5.68
C MET A 1 -46.86 -16.05 -4.81
N ALA A 2 -45.94 -17.01 -4.98
CA ALA A 2 -44.68 -17.06 -4.24
C ALA A 2 -43.64 -16.22 -4.99
N GLY A 3 -43.22 -15.11 -4.39
CA GLY A 3 -42.17 -14.26 -4.95
C GLY A 3 -40.82 -14.96 -4.84
N THR A 4 -40.21 -15.22 -5.99
CA THR A 4 -38.82 -15.68 -6.09
C THR A 4 -37.92 -14.57 -5.56
N ARG A 5 -37.37 -14.77 -4.35
CA ARG A 5 -36.25 -13.96 -3.86
C ARG A 5 -35.08 -14.22 -4.81
N GLY A 6 -34.66 -13.20 -5.54
CA GLY A 6 -33.48 -13.26 -6.40
C GLY A 6 -32.29 -13.78 -5.60
N ALA A 7 -31.55 -14.71 -6.21
CA ALA A 7 -30.32 -15.21 -5.63
C ALA A 7 -29.38 -14.02 -5.33
N PRO A 8 -28.73 -13.98 -4.16
CA PRO A 8 -27.71 -12.97 -3.90
C PRO A 8 -26.65 -13.07 -4.99
N ALA A 9 -26.22 -11.91 -5.53
CA ALA A 9 -25.13 -11.84 -6.49
C ALA A 9 -23.93 -12.63 -5.96
N SER A 10 -23.28 -13.41 -6.83
CA SER A 10 -22.12 -14.23 -6.45
C SER A 10 -21.11 -13.39 -5.66
N PRO A 11 -20.61 -13.87 -4.51
CA PRO A 11 -19.57 -13.18 -3.72
C PRO A 11 -18.21 -13.07 -4.42
N ASP A 12 -18.07 -13.56 -5.66
CA ASP A 12 -16.80 -13.63 -6.39
C ASP A 12 -16.28 -12.27 -6.94
N HIS A 13 -16.99 -11.16 -6.76
CA HIS A 13 -16.66 -9.90 -7.46
C HIS A 13 -16.56 -8.64 -6.61
N TRP A 14 -16.39 -8.74 -5.29
CA TRP A 14 -16.27 -7.53 -4.45
C TRP A 14 -14.99 -6.72 -4.74
N TRP A 15 -13.99 -7.33 -5.38
CA TRP A 15 -12.72 -6.69 -5.78
C TRP A 15 -12.45 -6.69 -7.30
N ALA A 16 -13.27 -7.36 -8.11
CA ALA A 16 -13.04 -7.54 -9.57
C ALA A 16 -13.25 -6.28 -10.42
N GLY A 17 -13.29 -5.09 -9.81
CA GLY A 17 -13.45 -3.80 -10.49
C GLY A 17 -12.47 -2.72 -10.04
N VAL A 18 -11.39 -3.08 -9.36
CA VAL A 18 -10.59 -2.11 -8.58
C VAL A 18 -9.45 -1.46 -9.38
N LEU A 19 -9.01 -2.05 -10.50
CA LEU A 19 -7.93 -1.50 -11.33
C LEU A 19 -8.39 -1.26 -12.77
N ASN A 20 -9.27 -0.27 -12.95
CA ASN A 20 -9.78 0.09 -14.29
C ASN A 20 -8.88 1.09 -15.03
N HIS A 21 -7.69 1.40 -14.52
CA HIS A 21 -6.75 2.31 -15.18
C HIS A 21 -5.51 1.55 -15.63
N SER A 22 -5.22 1.60 -16.93
CA SER A 22 -4.09 0.94 -17.55
C SER A 22 -2.83 1.81 -17.57
N ARG A 23 -2.99 3.13 -17.40
CA ARG A 23 -1.92 4.12 -17.49
C ARG A 23 -2.06 5.20 -16.42
N ALA A 24 -0.92 5.68 -15.95
CA ALA A 24 -0.84 6.87 -15.10
C ALA A 24 0.33 7.74 -15.55
N TRP A 25 0.22 9.05 -15.38
CA TRP A 25 1.26 9.99 -15.76
C TRP A 25 1.28 11.27 -14.94
N LEU A 26 2.41 11.98 -15.00
CA LEU A 26 2.58 13.30 -14.40
C LEU A 26 2.37 14.43 -15.40
N GLU A 27 1.53 15.40 -15.01
CA GLU A 27 1.36 16.68 -15.70
C GLU A 27 2.47 17.67 -15.32
N ALA A 28 3.09 18.32 -16.30
CA ALA A 28 4.01 19.43 -16.06
C ALA A 28 3.91 20.53 -17.12
N GLU A 29 3.44 21.71 -16.74
CA GLU A 29 3.43 22.90 -17.62
C GLU A 29 2.82 22.61 -19.00
N GLY A 30 1.71 21.85 -19.03
CA GLY A 30 1.08 21.43 -20.29
C GLY A 30 1.83 20.34 -21.07
N ASN A 31 2.78 19.64 -20.45
CA ASN A 31 3.54 18.54 -21.04
C ASN A 31 3.47 17.26 -20.19
N LEU A 32 3.59 16.11 -20.87
CA LEU A 32 3.79 14.79 -20.28
C LEU A 32 5.27 14.60 -19.94
N VAL A 33 5.58 14.16 -18.72
CA VAL A 33 7.00 14.01 -18.29
C VAL A 33 7.35 12.59 -17.90
N VAL A 34 6.45 11.90 -17.20
CA VAL A 34 6.69 10.54 -16.70
C VAL A 34 5.40 9.74 -16.83
N THR A 35 5.50 8.52 -17.31
CA THR A 35 4.36 7.62 -17.51
C THR A 35 4.66 6.24 -16.92
N ALA A 36 3.60 5.55 -16.51
CA ALA A 36 3.65 4.14 -16.12
C ALA A 36 2.44 3.41 -16.66
N ARG A 37 2.62 2.13 -16.97
CA ARG A 37 1.54 1.20 -17.29
C ARG A 37 1.25 0.32 -16.09
N ALA A 38 0.01 -0.15 -15.98
CA ALA A 38 -0.33 -1.22 -15.05
C ALA A 38 0.52 -2.47 -15.36
N GLY A 39 0.93 -3.17 -14.30
CA GLY A 39 1.63 -4.43 -14.38
C GLY A 39 0.68 -5.57 -14.73
N LEU A 40 1.23 -6.78 -14.83
CA LEU A 40 0.41 -7.98 -14.95
C LEU A 40 -0.20 -8.33 -13.58
N GLY A 41 -1.47 -8.74 -13.58
CA GLY A 41 -2.17 -9.26 -12.41
C GLY A 41 -3.03 -8.25 -11.64
N ASP A 42 -3.93 -8.79 -10.82
CA ASP A 42 -4.96 -8.04 -10.09
C ASP A 42 -4.50 -7.63 -8.68
N PHE A 43 -3.25 -7.18 -8.57
CA PHE A 43 -2.65 -6.74 -7.31
C PHE A 43 -2.69 -5.23 -7.20
N PRO A 44 -3.00 -4.65 -6.02
CA PRO A 44 -3.02 -3.21 -5.84
C PRO A 44 -1.70 -2.52 -6.22
N TRP A 45 -0.55 -3.17 -5.99
CA TRP A 45 0.76 -2.64 -6.37
C TRP A 45 1.09 -2.76 -7.87
N SER A 46 0.31 -3.52 -8.63
CA SER A 46 0.39 -3.56 -10.09
C SER A 46 -0.36 -2.38 -10.74
N SER A 47 -1.06 -1.53 -9.98
CA SER A 47 -1.76 -0.37 -10.55
C SER A 47 -0.79 0.58 -11.24
N ALA A 48 -1.22 1.25 -12.32
CA ALA A 48 -0.36 2.18 -13.03
C ALA A 48 0.04 3.36 -12.12
N VAL A 49 -0.84 3.81 -11.23
CA VAL A 49 -0.52 4.84 -10.22
C VAL A 49 0.56 4.36 -9.25
N THR A 50 0.46 3.13 -8.75
CA THR A 50 1.47 2.58 -7.83
C THR A 50 2.82 2.45 -8.51
N ARG A 51 2.84 1.88 -9.72
CA ARG A 51 4.06 1.70 -10.52
C ARG A 51 4.69 3.04 -10.90
N LEU A 52 3.89 4.08 -11.19
CA LEU A 52 4.38 5.44 -11.41
C LEU A 52 5.08 5.99 -10.17
N ILE A 53 4.43 5.91 -9.01
CA ILE A 53 4.98 6.44 -7.75
C ILE A 53 6.24 5.66 -7.34
N ALA A 54 6.21 4.33 -7.41
CA ALA A 54 7.36 3.48 -7.11
C ALA A 54 8.52 3.78 -8.06
N GLY A 55 8.26 3.82 -9.36
CA GLY A 55 9.27 4.16 -10.37
C GLY A 55 9.88 5.54 -10.16
N ILE A 56 9.09 6.55 -9.77
CA ILE A 56 9.62 7.88 -9.43
C ILE A 56 10.51 7.85 -8.18
N ASN A 57 10.14 7.08 -7.15
CA ASN A 57 10.96 6.98 -5.94
C ASN A 57 12.32 6.35 -6.25
N GLU A 58 12.34 5.30 -7.08
CA GLU A 58 13.56 4.57 -7.45
C GLU A 58 14.46 5.40 -8.37
N GLU A 59 13.89 5.95 -9.45
CA GLU A 59 14.65 6.62 -10.51
C GLU A 59 15.25 7.96 -10.05
N PHE A 60 14.49 8.75 -9.28
CA PHE A 60 14.84 10.15 -9.03
C PHE A 60 15.41 10.42 -7.63
N GLY A 61 15.61 9.40 -6.78
CA GLY A 61 16.26 9.57 -5.48
C GLY A 61 15.69 10.75 -4.68
N GLU A 62 16.52 11.72 -4.30
CA GLU A 62 16.09 12.92 -3.55
C GLU A 62 15.22 13.89 -4.39
N GLU A 63 15.37 13.89 -5.72
CA GLU A 63 14.60 14.75 -6.62
C GLU A 63 13.15 14.30 -6.80
N ARG A 64 12.81 13.07 -6.36
CA ARG A 64 11.44 12.50 -6.44
C ARG A 64 10.36 13.47 -5.98
N TYR A 65 10.63 14.30 -4.96
CA TYR A 65 9.67 15.26 -4.43
C TYR A 65 9.27 16.35 -5.44
N ARG A 66 10.17 16.71 -6.37
CA ARG A 66 9.86 17.63 -7.47
C ARG A 66 8.78 17.05 -8.38
N PHE A 67 8.84 15.75 -8.64
CA PHE A 67 7.89 15.02 -9.46
C PHE A 67 6.58 14.74 -8.71
N LEU A 68 6.65 14.16 -7.50
CA LEU A 68 5.49 13.75 -6.71
C LEU A 68 4.64 14.93 -6.18
N ARG A 69 5.15 16.17 -6.26
CA ARG A 69 4.36 17.39 -6.00
C ARG A 69 3.44 17.77 -7.16
N ARG A 70 3.66 17.22 -8.35
CA ARG A 70 2.81 17.44 -9.53
C ARG A 70 1.53 16.62 -9.45
N ARG A 71 0.57 16.94 -10.32
CA ARG A 71 -0.69 16.21 -10.41
C ARG A 71 -0.45 14.90 -11.16
N ILE A 72 -0.88 13.79 -10.55
CA ILE A 72 -0.99 12.49 -11.21
C ILE A 72 -2.33 12.42 -11.94
N LEU A 73 -2.30 11.99 -13.19
CA LEU A 73 -3.44 11.71 -14.03
C LEU A 73 -3.48 10.21 -14.36
N CYS A 74 -4.66 9.65 -14.57
CA CYS A 74 -4.84 8.24 -14.97
C CYS A 74 -6.06 8.10 -15.89
N ASP A 75 -6.09 7.00 -16.65
CA ASP A 75 -7.06 6.74 -17.72
C ASP A 75 -8.31 5.97 -17.28
N GLY A 76 -8.56 5.85 -15.97
CA GLY A 76 -9.71 5.12 -15.46
C GLY A 76 -10.03 5.39 -13.99
N THR A 77 -10.90 4.55 -13.43
CA THR A 77 -11.29 4.64 -12.02
C THR A 77 -10.10 4.38 -11.11
N VAL A 78 -9.96 5.28 -10.13
CA VAL A 78 -8.92 5.23 -9.11
C VAL A 78 -9.43 4.48 -7.89
N SER A 79 -8.68 3.45 -7.47
CA SER A 79 -8.99 2.67 -6.27
C SER A 79 -8.78 3.46 -4.97
N ASP A 80 -9.35 2.97 -3.87
CA ASP A 80 -9.05 3.53 -2.55
C ASP A 80 -7.57 3.40 -2.16
N TRP A 81 -6.93 2.32 -2.61
CA TRP A 81 -5.48 2.14 -2.46
C TRP A 81 -4.72 3.29 -3.14
N ASP A 82 -4.98 3.55 -4.43
CA ASP A 82 -4.29 4.61 -5.17
C ASP A 82 -4.55 5.99 -4.55
N ARG A 83 -5.80 6.28 -4.13
CA ARG A 83 -6.14 7.55 -3.47
C ARG A 83 -5.35 7.75 -2.19
N ASN A 84 -5.24 6.71 -1.36
CA ASN A 84 -4.52 6.81 -0.10
C ASN A 84 -3.00 6.77 -0.29
N LEU A 85 -2.51 6.05 -1.29
CA LEU A 85 -1.12 6.06 -1.71
C LEU A 85 -0.68 7.45 -2.15
N VAL A 86 -1.46 8.11 -3.03
CA VAL A 86 -1.20 9.50 -3.46
C VAL A 86 -1.18 10.44 -2.27
N LYS A 87 -2.08 10.31 -1.30
CA LYS A 87 -2.08 11.18 -0.10
C LYS A 87 -0.81 11.06 0.75
N VAL A 88 -0.13 9.92 0.70
CA VAL A 88 1.09 9.66 1.48
C VAL A 88 2.34 10.04 0.70
N CYS A 89 2.40 9.65 -0.57
CA CYS A 89 3.63 9.76 -1.38
C CYS A 89 3.63 10.97 -2.32
N ALA A 90 2.46 11.52 -2.64
CA ALA A 90 2.30 12.60 -3.61
C ALA A 90 1.40 13.70 -3.06
N LYS A 91 1.11 14.72 -3.90
CA LYS A 91 0.28 15.86 -3.49
C LYS A 91 -1.14 15.79 -4.03
N ARG A 92 -1.31 15.46 -5.31
CA ARG A 92 -2.58 15.59 -6.02
C ARG A 92 -2.75 14.49 -7.06
N MET A 93 -3.97 14.04 -7.22
CA MET A 93 -4.39 13.15 -8.30
C MET A 93 -5.74 13.60 -8.84
N SER A 94 -5.95 13.40 -10.13
CA SER A 94 -7.24 13.63 -10.79
C SER A 94 -7.49 12.47 -11.75
N SER A 95 -8.67 11.85 -11.65
CA SER A 95 -9.16 10.94 -12.68
C SER A 95 -9.72 11.80 -13.80
N SER A 96 -9.17 11.68 -15.00
CA SER A 96 -9.72 12.32 -16.18
C SER A 96 -10.53 11.28 -16.95
N ASP A 97 -11.72 11.65 -17.40
CA ASP A 97 -12.34 10.92 -18.50
C ASP A 97 -11.41 11.09 -19.71
N VAL A 98 -10.92 10.00 -20.27
CA VAL A 98 -9.88 10.01 -21.33
C VAL A 98 -10.31 10.85 -22.52
N SER A 99 -11.63 10.94 -22.76
CA SER A 99 -12.25 11.81 -23.77
C SER A 99 -11.94 13.30 -23.59
N SER A 100 -11.65 13.74 -22.36
CA SER A 100 -11.28 15.12 -22.04
C SER A 100 -9.79 15.39 -22.26
N LEU A 101 -8.94 14.36 -22.32
CA LEU A 101 -7.49 14.53 -22.48
C LEU A 101 -7.11 14.96 -23.90
N SER A 102 -7.86 14.49 -24.91
CA SER A 102 -7.73 14.98 -26.30
C SER A 102 -8.02 16.47 -26.44
N LEU A 103 -8.80 17.06 -25.52
CA LEU A 103 -9.06 18.50 -25.47
C LEU A 103 -7.96 19.28 -24.73
N ILE A 104 -7.33 18.67 -23.73
CA ILE A 104 -6.27 19.30 -22.92
C ILE A 104 -4.93 19.33 -23.69
N PHE A 105 -4.70 18.33 -24.54
CA PHE A 105 -3.51 18.24 -25.39
C PHE A 105 -3.93 18.19 -26.87
N PRO A 106 -4.33 19.31 -27.48
CA PRO A 106 -4.70 19.35 -28.88
C PRO A 106 -3.51 18.91 -29.75
N GLY A 107 -3.63 17.75 -30.41
CA GLY A 107 -2.57 17.12 -31.20
C GLY A 107 -1.97 15.85 -30.60
N ALA A 108 -2.38 15.44 -29.39
CA ALA A 108 -2.03 14.16 -28.80
C ALA A 108 -2.73 12.99 -29.55
N PRO A 109 -2.01 12.09 -30.25
CA PRO A 109 -2.64 10.95 -30.89
C PRO A 109 -3.25 9.99 -29.84
N THR A 110 -4.53 9.66 -30.01
CA THR A 110 -5.14 8.48 -29.38
C THR A 110 -4.55 7.19 -30.01
N PRO A 111 -4.38 6.08 -29.28
CA PRO A 111 -3.87 5.92 -27.92
C PRO A 111 -2.33 5.69 -27.97
N PHE A 112 -1.55 6.77 -28.11
CA PHE A 112 -0.07 6.81 -28.05
C PHE A 112 0.71 5.49 -28.30
N PRO A 113 0.86 5.07 -29.56
CA PRO A 113 2.02 4.33 -30.03
C PRO A 113 3.05 5.32 -30.60
N GLY A 114 4.21 5.42 -29.95
CA GLY A 114 5.41 6.02 -30.54
C GLY A 114 5.50 7.56 -30.49
N GLU A 115 6.63 8.02 -29.95
CA GLU A 115 7.29 9.29 -30.28
C GLU A 115 6.48 10.59 -30.13
N TYR A 116 6.59 11.19 -28.94
CA TYR A 116 6.56 12.65 -28.85
C TYR A 116 7.75 13.23 -29.65
N ALA A 117 7.51 13.58 -30.91
CA ALA A 117 8.48 14.18 -31.84
C ALA A 117 8.74 15.66 -31.51
N GLY A 118 9.27 15.93 -30.31
CA GLY A 118 9.52 17.28 -29.82
C GLY A 118 10.57 17.34 -28.72
N SER A 119 11.75 16.73 -28.90
CA SER A 119 12.97 16.90 -28.08
C SER A 119 12.90 16.68 -26.55
N ARG A 120 11.74 16.34 -25.98
CA ARG A 120 11.56 16.07 -24.55
C ARG A 120 11.27 14.60 -24.34
N GLN A 121 12.19 13.95 -23.65
CA GLN A 121 12.20 12.52 -23.37
C GLN A 121 11.02 12.18 -22.43
N VAL A 122 10.04 11.42 -22.93
CA VAL A 122 9.04 10.78 -22.07
C VAL A 122 9.74 9.62 -21.38
N LEU A 123 9.85 9.69 -20.05
CA LEU A 123 10.42 8.60 -19.28
C LEU A 123 9.30 7.65 -18.87
N GLU A 124 9.33 6.42 -19.39
CA GLU A 124 8.50 5.34 -18.86
C GLU A 124 9.18 4.79 -17.62
N VAL A 125 8.54 4.99 -16.46
CA VAL A 125 8.96 4.39 -15.19
C VAL A 125 7.92 3.38 -14.78
N GLY A 126 8.34 2.26 -14.23
CA GLY A 126 7.41 1.24 -13.80
C GLY A 126 8.13 0.15 -13.07
N MET A 127 8.14 0.23 -11.75
CA MET A 127 8.69 -0.80 -10.89
C MET A 127 7.54 -1.56 -10.24
N ASP A 128 7.56 -2.89 -10.40
CA ASP A 128 6.79 -3.73 -9.49
C ASP A 128 7.43 -3.62 -8.12
N LEU A 129 6.63 -3.19 -7.14
CA LEU A 129 7.09 -3.07 -5.77
C LEU A 129 7.40 -4.48 -5.24
N GLY A 130 8.63 -4.96 -5.42
CA GLY A 130 9.07 -6.28 -4.97
C GLY A 130 9.22 -6.35 -3.46
N PRO A 131 9.39 -7.55 -2.85
CA PRO A 131 9.71 -7.65 -1.43
C PRO A 131 11.01 -6.89 -1.11
N ASP A 132 11.10 -6.35 0.11
CA ASP A 132 12.34 -5.77 0.62
C ASP A 132 12.99 -6.78 1.59
N PRO A 133 14.07 -7.47 1.20
CA PRO A 133 14.72 -8.45 2.06
C PRO A 133 15.19 -7.86 3.39
N ALA A 134 15.58 -6.58 3.42
CA ALA A 134 16.02 -5.91 4.64
C ALA A 134 14.89 -5.74 5.66
N SER A 135 13.64 -5.82 5.21
CA SER A 135 12.46 -5.73 6.06
C SER A 135 12.04 -7.06 6.67
N ASP A 136 12.42 -8.21 6.09
CA ASP A 136 11.92 -9.54 6.48
C ASP A 136 12.52 -9.99 7.83
N ARG A 137 11.65 -10.51 8.70
CA ARG A 137 11.98 -11.02 10.04
C ARG A 137 11.39 -12.41 10.29
N THR A 138 10.80 -13.06 9.29
CA THR A 138 10.12 -14.36 9.47
C THR A 138 11.04 -15.41 10.08
N THR A 139 12.29 -15.49 9.63
CA THR A 139 13.26 -16.52 10.08
C THR A 139 13.69 -16.38 11.54
N HIS A 140 13.34 -15.29 12.21
CA HIS A 140 13.71 -15.03 13.61
C HIS A 140 12.59 -15.30 14.61
N LEU A 141 11.45 -15.80 14.13
CA LEU A 141 10.27 -16.04 14.94
C LEU A 141 9.92 -17.54 14.97
N PRO A 142 9.24 -17.99 16.04
CA PRO A 142 8.61 -19.30 16.05
C PRO A 142 7.66 -19.48 14.87
N GLU A 143 7.59 -20.70 14.35
CA GLU A 143 6.65 -21.06 13.28
C GLU A 143 5.19 -20.94 13.73
N VAL A 144 4.90 -21.18 15.01
CA VAL A 144 3.56 -21.11 15.59
C VAL A 144 3.53 -20.07 16.72
N LEU A 145 2.55 -19.18 16.68
CA LEU A 145 2.34 -18.09 17.62
C LEU A 145 0.86 -18.00 17.99
N ASP A 146 0.56 -18.03 19.29
CA ASP A 146 -0.74 -17.60 19.79
C ASP A 146 -0.83 -16.06 19.83
N ASP A 147 -1.99 -15.52 20.23
CA ASP A 147 -2.22 -14.07 20.35
C ASP A 147 -1.13 -13.40 21.22
N SER A 148 -0.76 -14.01 22.34
CA SER A 148 0.23 -13.47 23.28
C SER A 148 1.64 -13.46 22.69
N GLY A 149 2.04 -14.55 22.05
CA GLY A 149 3.33 -14.71 21.39
C GLY A 149 3.48 -13.77 20.20
N ALA A 150 2.41 -13.56 19.42
CA ALA A 150 2.39 -12.62 18.31
C ALA A 150 2.50 -11.16 18.79
N ILE A 151 1.78 -10.79 19.86
CA ILE A 151 1.89 -9.47 20.51
C ILE A 151 3.32 -9.24 21.02
N ALA A 152 3.87 -10.17 21.79
CA ALA A 152 5.22 -10.06 22.36
C ALA A 152 6.30 -9.98 21.27
N SER A 153 6.15 -10.76 20.20
CA SER A 153 7.07 -10.75 19.06
C SER A 153 6.99 -9.45 18.28
N THR A 154 5.79 -8.93 18.03
CA THR A 154 5.58 -7.62 17.39
C THR A 154 6.25 -6.50 18.19
N ALA A 155 6.06 -6.49 19.52
CA ALA A 155 6.67 -5.50 20.41
C ALA A 155 8.20 -5.59 20.41
N ARG A 156 8.75 -6.81 20.50
CA ARG A 156 10.20 -7.06 20.51
C ARG A 156 10.87 -6.64 19.21
N ILE A 157 10.28 -6.92 18.05
CA ILE A 157 10.82 -6.46 16.76
C ILE A 157 10.81 -4.93 16.70
N ALA A 158 9.70 -4.28 17.04
CA ALA A 158 9.62 -2.82 17.02
C ALA A 158 10.61 -2.16 17.99
N ALA A 159 10.83 -2.74 19.17
CA ALA A 159 11.83 -2.29 20.13
C ALA A 159 13.26 -2.46 19.61
N ALA A 160 13.56 -3.60 18.96
CA ALA A 160 14.87 -3.84 18.34
C ALA A 160 15.15 -2.85 17.21
N GLU A 161 14.16 -2.53 16.37
CA GLU A 161 14.32 -1.49 15.34
C GLU A 161 14.55 -0.11 15.97
N ARG A 162 13.83 0.23 17.05
CA ARG A 162 14.02 1.49 17.78
C ARG A 162 15.43 1.64 18.35
N ALA A 163 15.99 0.55 18.88
CA ALA A 163 17.35 0.55 19.42
C ALA A 163 18.41 0.93 18.38
N LYS A 164 18.22 0.57 17.10
CA LYS A 164 19.16 0.94 16.01
C LYS A 164 19.26 2.44 15.77
N PHE A 165 18.24 3.19 16.14
CA PHE A 165 18.13 4.63 15.91
C PHE A 165 18.13 5.44 17.22
N ALA A 166 18.56 4.84 18.34
CA ALA A 166 18.56 5.49 19.65
C ALA A 166 19.33 6.83 19.67
N ASP A 167 20.44 6.90 18.94
CA ASP A 167 21.28 8.09 18.83
C ASP A 167 20.89 9.02 17.67
N THR A 168 19.89 8.64 16.87
CA THR A 168 19.43 9.45 15.73
C THR A 168 18.44 10.51 16.22
N LYS A 169 18.56 11.75 15.72
CA LYS A 169 17.59 12.80 16.05
C LYS A 169 16.17 12.34 15.67
N PRO A 170 15.14 12.57 16.52
CA PRO A 170 13.80 12.01 16.29
C PRO A 170 13.16 12.34 14.94
N HIS A 171 13.45 13.50 14.35
CA HIS A 171 12.93 13.90 13.04
C HIS A 171 13.70 13.29 11.85
N LEU A 172 14.86 12.69 12.10
CA LEU A 172 15.67 11.96 11.13
C LEU A 172 15.51 10.45 11.27
N ALA A 173 15.07 9.97 12.43
CA ALA A 173 14.85 8.54 12.68
C ALA A 173 13.60 8.05 11.92
N PRO A 174 13.69 6.91 11.20
CA PRO A 174 12.51 6.29 10.61
C PRO A 174 11.56 5.82 11.72
N ARG A 175 10.26 5.77 11.39
CA ARG A 175 9.28 5.20 12.31
C ARG A 175 9.58 3.71 12.51
N CYS A 176 9.87 3.30 13.74
CA CYS A 176 10.16 1.91 14.07
C CYS A 176 8.85 1.14 14.25
N VAL A 177 8.28 0.68 13.13
CA VAL A 177 7.02 -0.07 13.07
C VAL A 177 7.31 -1.50 12.60
N ALA A 178 6.66 -2.48 13.21
CA ALA A 178 6.71 -3.88 12.85
C ALA A 178 5.30 -4.41 12.60
N ALA A 179 5.16 -5.38 11.69
CA ALA A 179 3.92 -6.08 11.42
C ALA A 179 4.19 -7.60 11.32
N ILE A 180 3.25 -8.40 11.82
CA ILE A 180 3.24 -9.86 11.78
C ILE A 180 1.87 -10.31 11.27
N LEU A 181 1.85 -11.35 10.45
CA LEU A 181 0.62 -12.01 10.01
C LEU A 181 0.70 -13.49 10.38
N VAL A 182 -0.31 -13.96 11.10
CA VAL A 182 -0.49 -15.39 11.45
C VAL A 182 -1.78 -15.89 10.82
N ASP A 183 -1.82 -17.17 10.44
CA ASP A 183 -3.06 -17.82 10.00
C ASP A 183 -3.98 -18.15 11.19
N GLN A 184 -5.12 -18.78 10.89
CA GLN A 184 -6.12 -19.17 11.90
C GLN A 184 -5.61 -20.20 12.93
N ASP A 185 -4.58 -20.95 12.58
CA ASP A 185 -3.96 -22.00 13.41
C ASP A 185 -2.75 -21.44 14.19
N GLY A 186 -2.46 -20.15 14.03
CA GLY A 186 -1.34 -19.46 14.66
C GLY A 186 -0.03 -19.60 13.90
N HIS A 187 -0.01 -20.22 12.71
CA HIS A 187 1.22 -20.31 11.93
C HIS A 187 1.63 -18.95 11.38
N LEU A 188 2.91 -18.63 11.53
CA LEU A 188 3.50 -17.41 11.03
C LEU A 188 3.57 -17.43 9.49
N ILE A 189 2.84 -16.51 8.86
CA ILE A 189 2.91 -16.31 7.40
C ILE A 189 4.05 -15.37 7.03
N ALA A 190 4.12 -14.20 7.68
CA ALA A 190 5.09 -13.15 7.37
C ALA A 190 5.34 -12.24 8.58
N ALA A 191 6.54 -11.65 8.65
CA ALA A 191 6.91 -10.67 9.65
C ALA A 191 7.86 -9.63 9.03
N ASN A 192 7.49 -8.36 9.05
CA ASN A 192 8.25 -7.31 8.38
C ASN A 192 8.32 -6.02 9.19
N VAL A 193 9.32 -5.18 8.89
CA VAL A 193 9.50 -3.85 9.49
C VAL A 193 9.37 -2.73 8.46
N ASN A 194 9.12 -1.51 8.94
CA ASN A 194 9.10 -0.31 8.13
C ASN A 194 10.51 0.05 7.61
N THR A 195 10.63 0.30 6.32
CA THR A 195 11.88 0.72 5.64
C THR A 195 11.67 2.00 4.81
N ASN A 196 10.70 2.84 5.20
CA ASN A 196 10.28 4.01 4.43
C ASN A 196 11.28 5.17 4.33
N ALA A 197 12.43 5.10 4.98
CA ALA A 197 13.48 6.12 4.87
C ALA A 197 13.94 6.30 3.42
N GLY A 198 14.11 5.20 2.68
CA GLY A 198 14.49 5.22 1.26
C GLY A 198 13.30 5.34 0.31
N HIS A 199 12.13 4.86 0.71
CA HIS A 199 10.99 4.74 -0.20
C HIS A 199 9.66 4.85 0.57
N GLN A 200 8.91 5.93 0.35
CA GLN A 200 7.79 6.34 1.23
C GLN A 200 6.67 5.30 1.38
N MET A 201 6.54 4.39 0.41
CA MET A 201 5.53 3.31 0.42
C MET A 201 5.90 2.13 1.32
N ARG A 202 7.16 2.01 1.76
CA ARG A 202 7.71 0.82 2.44
C ARG A 202 7.36 0.75 3.94
N HIS A 203 6.07 0.86 4.26
CA HIS A 203 5.58 0.63 5.61
C HIS A 203 5.64 -0.85 5.97
N ALA A 204 5.64 -1.17 7.27
CA ALA A 204 5.73 -2.54 7.75
C ALA A 204 4.63 -3.44 7.15
N GLU A 205 3.39 -2.94 7.10
CA GLU A 205 2.25 -3.68 6.55
C GLU A 205 2.34 -3.87 5.03
N VAL A 206 2.89 -2.88 4.31
CA VAL A 206 3.11 -3.00 2.86
C VAL A 206 4.18 -4.05 2.60
N ASN A 207 5.33 -3.93 3.27
CA ASN A 207 6.43 -4.89 3.18
C ASN A 207 5.96 -6.32 3.52
N LEU A 208 5.11 -6.46 4.53
CA LEU A 208 4.50 -7.73 4.91
C LEU A 208 3.70 -8.37 3.77
N LEU A 209 2.82 -7.60 3.12
CA LEU A 209 1.98 -8.13 2.04
C LEU A 209 2.76 -8.41 0.75
N LEU A 210 3.82 -7.65 0.49
CA LEU A 210 4.75 -7.95 -0.61
C LEU A 210 5.57 -9.22 -0.35
N SER A 211 6.07 -9.39 0.88
CA SER A 211 6.79 -10.59 1.30
C SER A 211 5.89 -11.82 1.16
N MET A 212 4.65 -11.74 1.66
CA MET A 212 3.62 -12.75 1.49
C MET A 212 3.39 -13.12 0.01
N ALA A 213 3.19 -12.12 -0.86
CA ALA A 213 2.98 -12.33 -2.30
C ALA A 213 4.21 -12.96 -2.99
N SER A 214 5.42 -12.61 -2.57
CA SER A 214 6.65 -13.21 -3.11
C SER A 214 6.80 -14.70 -2.80
N ARG A 215 6.07 -15.19 -1.79
CA ARG A 215 6.00 -16.61 -1.39
C ARG A 215 4.79 -17.33 -2.02
N GLY A 216 4.11 -16.70 -2.98
CA GLY A 216 2.94 -17.26 -3.67
C GLY A 216 1.61 -17.09 -2.92
N ILE A 217 1.60 -16.36 -1.79
CA ILE A 217 0.39 -16.09 -1.02
C ILE A 217 -0.17 -14.74 -1.48
N HIS A 218 -1.16 -14.79 -2.36
CA HIS A 218 -1.65 -13.62 -3.10
C HIS A 218 -2.83 -12.89 -2.44
N ARG A 219 -3.41 -13.45 -1.38
CA ARG A 219 -4.45 -12.86 -0.55
C ARG A 219 -4.19 -13.21 0.91
N ILE A 220 -4.66 -12.36 1.83
CA ILE A 220 -4.62 -12.63 3.27
C ILE A 220 -5.61 -13.75 3.55
N PRO A 221 -5.17 -14.93 4.06
CA PRO A 221 -6.04 -16.06 4.28
C PRO A 221 -7.20 -15.74 5.22
N ARG A 222 -8.36 -16.36 4.99
CA ARG A 222 -9.50 -16.22 5.91
C ARG A 222 -9.09 -16.65 7.32
N GLY A 223 -9.54 -15.89 8.32
CA GLY A 223 -9.24 -16.16 9.73
C GLY A 223 -7.86 -15.71 10.19
N ALA A 224 -7.00 -15.25 9.28
CA ALA A 224 -5.70 -14.70 9.64
C ALA A 224 -5.80 -13.43 10.50
N VAL A 225 -4.79 -13.20 11.33
CA VAL A 225 -4.69 -12.05 12.23
C VAL A 225 -3.42 -11.26 11.93
N LEU A 226 -3.57 -9.96 11.67
CA LEU A 226 -2.46 -9.04 11.45
C LEU A 226 -2.15 -8.28 12.74
N TYR A 227 -0.98 -8.48 13.31
CA TYR A 227 -0.47 -7.72 14.44
C TYR A 227 0.44 -6.62 13.93
N THR A 228 0.32 -5.41 14.47
CA THR A 228 1.20 -4.29 14.13
C THR A 228 1.55 -3.49 15.37
N SER A 229 2.78 -3.01 15.46
CA SER A 229 3.23 -2.24 16.63
C SER A 229 2.58 -0.85 16.71
N LEU A 230 2.03 -0.36 15.60
CA LEU A 230 1.37 0.94 15.48
C LEU A 230 0.17 0.82 14.55
N LYS A 231 -0.95 1.47 14.89
CA LYS A 231 -2.17 1.45 14.07
C LYS A 231 -1.87 1.75 12.59
N PRO A 232 -2.36 0.93 11.64
CA PRO A 232 -2.10 1.15 10.22
C PRO A 232 -2.64 2.50 9.75
N CYS A 233 -1.85 3.20 8.93
CA CYS A 233 -2.31 4.40 8.24
C CYS A 233 -3.36 4.06 7.16
N ARG A 234 -4.05 5.07 6.62
CA ARG A 234 -5.08 4.85 5.57
C ARG A 234 -4.57 4.09 4.34
N MET A 235 -3.33 4.33 3.92
CA MET A 235 -2.70 3.63 2.80
C MET A 235 -2.58 2.12 3.11
N CYS A 236 -1.95 1.76 4.24
CA CYS A 236 -1.83 0.37 4.67
C CYS A 236 -3.20 -0.29 4.88
N ALA A 237 -4.13 0.41 5.51
CA ALA A 237 -5.51 -0.06 5.70
C ALA A 237 -6.21 -0.40 4.37
N SER A 238 -6.13 0.49 3.36
CA SER A 238 -6.69 0.20 2.04
C SER A 238 -6.03 -0.99 1.35
N LEU A 239 -4.72 -1.19 1.54
CA LEU A 239 -4.03 -2.35 0.98
C LEU A 239 -4.46 -3.66 1.64
N ILE A 240 -4.56 -3.67 2.97
CA ILE A 240 -5.01 -4.83 3.74
C ILE A 240 -6.41 -5.25 3.28
N LEU A 241 -7.33 -4.29 3.17
CA LEU A 241 -8.68 -4.56 2.67
C LEU A 241 -8.66 -5.11 1.24
N ALA A 242 -7.89 -4.48 0.34
CA ALA A 242 -7.78 -4.94 -1.05
C ALA A 242 -7.12 -6.31 -1.22
N MET A 243 -6.39 -6.78 -0.20
CA MET A 243 -5.71 -8.08 -0.18
C MET A 243 -6.48 -9.15 0.58
N GLN A 244 -7.58 -8.82 1.24
CA GLN A 244 -8.38 -9.76 2.03
C GLN A 244 -9.04 -10.84 1.18
N GLU A 245 -9.05 -12.08 1.69
CA GLU A 245 -9.82 -13.17 1.11
C GLU A 245 -11.26 -13.21 1.66
N GLY A 246 -12.23 -12.94 0.79
CA GLY A 246 -13.65 -13.03 1.12
C GLY A 246 -14.22 -11.81 1.86
N PRO A 247 -15.49 -11.89 2.30
CA PRO A 247 -16.22 -10.74 2.86
C PRO A 247 -15.87 -10.45 4.33
N ASP A 248 -15.36 -11.44 5.07
CA ASP A 248 -15.07 -11.31 6.50
C ASP A 248 -13.82 -10.48 6.73
N PRO A 249 -13.89 -9.40 7.52
CA PRO A 249 -12.79 -8.48 7.64
C PRO A 249 -11.58 -9.10 8.35
N VAL A 250 -10.37 -8.88 7.84
CA VAL A 250 -9.12 -9.30 8.51
C VAL A 250 -9.06 -8.69 9.90
N ARG A 251 -8.88 -9.52 10.94
CA ARG A 251 -8.67 -9.06 12.31
C ARG A 251 -7.30 -8.40 12.41
N ILE A 252 -7.25 -7.17 12.93
CA ILE A 252 -6.03 -6.39 13.07
C ILE A 252 -5.84 -6.03 14.54
N VAL A 253 -4.68 -6.36 15.09
CA VAL A 253 -4.30 -6.04 16.47
C VAL A 253 -3.16 -5.03 16.46
N ALA A 254 -3.46 -3.77 16.78
CA ALA A 254 -2.47 -2.72 16.91
C ALA A 254 -2.02 -2.54 18.36
N LEU A 255 -0.71 -2.55 18.61
CA LEU A 255 -0.15 -2.39 19.97
C LEU A 255 -0.20 -0.95 20.48
N ALA A 256 -0.29 0.02 19.58
CA ALA A 256 -0.39 1.43 19.90
C ALA A 256 -1.26 2.15 18.88
N ASP A 257 -1.91 3.23 19.31
CA ASP A 257 -2.63 4.11 18.41
C ASP A 257 -1.67 5.02 17.62
N ASP A 258 -2.05 5.44 16.42
CA ASP A 258 -1.33 6.48 15.64
C ASP A 258 -2.12 7.80 15.70
N PRO A 259 -1.66 8.78 16.49
CA PRO A 259 -2.30 10.09 16.58
C PRO A 259 -2.01 10.98 15.37
N GLY A 260 -1.13 10.55 14.45
CA GLY A 260 -0.75 11.26 13.25
C GLY A 260 -1.91 11.44 12.26
N PRO A 261 -1.82 12.43 11.36
CA PRO A 261 -2.90 12.77 10.44
C PRO A 261 -3.31 11.61 9.52
N HIS A 262 -2.38 10.71 9.19
CA HIS A 262 -2.64 9.55 8.34
C HIS A 262 -3.21 8.34 9.10
N GLY A 263 -3.09 8.31 10.43
CA GLY A 263 -3.69 7.30 11.31
C GLY A 263 -5.12 7.65 11.73
N ARG A 264 -5.49 8.94 11.72
CA ARG A 264 -6.85 9.38 12.08
C ARG A 264 -7.88 8.97 11.03
N HIS A 265 -9.06 8.55 11.49
CA HIS A 265 -10.15 8.03 10.66
C HIS A 265 -9.65 6.99 9.64
N ASN A 266 -9.08 5.89 10.14
CA ASN A 266 -8.74 4.77 9.28
C ASN A 266 -10.01 4.07 8.79
N MET A 267 -9.91 3.31 7.71
CA MET A 267 -11.04 2.66 7.04
C MET A 267 -11.30 1.24 7.57
N LEU A 268 -10.82 0.91 8.77
CA LEU A 268 -10.93 -0.43 9.38
C LEU A 268 -11.93 -0.47 10.54
N PRO A 269 -13.17 0.05 10.40
CA PRO A 269 -14.13 -0.02 11.50
C PRO A 269 -14.54 -1.48 11.72
N GLY A 270 -14.49 -1.94 12.98
CA GLY A 270 -14.96 -3.27 13.39
C GLY A 270 -13.92 -4.39 13.37
N SER A 271 -12.85 -4.28 12.60
CA SER A 271 -11.80 -5.31 12.52
C SER A 271 -10.51 -4.95 13.28
N LEU A 272 -10.36 -3.67 13.63
CA LEU A 272 -9.21 -3.17 14.38
C LEU A 272 -9.45 -3.22 15.89
N VAL A 273 -8.61 -3.99 16.58
CA VAL A 273 -8.42 -3.97 18.03
C VAL A 273 -7.16 -3.17 18.34
N ILE A 274 -7.29 -2.09 19.11
CA ILE A 274 -6.14 -1.33 19.62
C ILE A 274 -5.91 -1.74 21.06
N LEU A 275 -4.76 -2.35 21.33
CA LEU A 275 -4.32 -2.59 22.70
C LEU A 275 -3.93 -1.25 23.30
N ARG A 276 -4.71 -0.79 24.28
CA ARG A 276 -4.29 0.34 25.09
C ARG A 276 -3.29 -0.20 26.11
N PRO A 277 -2.10 0.39 26.25
CA PRO A 277 -1.27 0.06 27.40
C PRO A 277 -2.12 0.27 28.65
N GLN A 278 -2.24 -0.75 29.50
CA GLN A 278 -2.81 -0.53 30.82
C GLN A 278 -1.95 0.54 31.46
N ALA A 279 -2.56 1.68 31.82
CA ALA A 279 -1.85 2.67 32.62
C ALA A 279 -1.28 1.91 33.83
N PRO A 280 0.00 2.08 34.18
CA PRO A 280 0.53 1.45 35.37
C PRO A 280 -0.40 1.80 36.53
N SER A 281 -1.00 0.78 37.14
CA SER A 281 -1.76 0.91 38.37
C SER A 281 -0.75 1.31 39.44
N PHE A 282 -0.70 2.61 39.74
CA PHE A 282 0.09 3.16 40.83
C PHE A 282 -0.59 2.90 42.19
#